data_AF-A0A972R163-F1
#
_entry.id   AF-A0A972R163-F1
#
_cell.length_a   1.000
_cell.length_b   1.000
_cell.length_c   1.000
_cell.angle_alpha   90.00
_cell.angle_beta   90.00
_cell.angle_gamma   90.00
#
_symmetry.space_group_name_H-M   'P 1'
#
loop_
_entity.id
_entity.type
_entity.pdbx_description
1 polymer ?
#
loop_
_entity_poly.entity_id
_entity_poly.type
_entity_poly.pdbx_seq_one_letter_code
_entity_poly.pdbx_strand_id
1 'polypeptide(L)'
;EFSFLTGEYSFADLNLQIHYKVKCVYAYLYNCQAPERLLGNITYRIVRAIMGTRRLFPSLTVDRDILEEKIKDLLQAEADNHSLGIEVVTVAFRDMHPPTDVAPAFEDVVSAHEDYETYINEAQGYRNQILPMARGEAERVKEESSAYRNKKLVESNGEANRFRLQLRQYEKAKEITKTRLYLETLEEALPEVNKFIVALRKGEERPELWFYEGDSMPLFIEKGGEKTGGRK
;
A
#
# COMPACT_ATOMS: atom_id res chain seq x y z
N GLU A 1 -36.28 12.94 29.87
CA GLU A 1 -35.04 13.17 30.63
C GLU A 1 -35.06 12.36 31.90
N PHE A 2 -34.04 11.52 32.08
CA PHE A 2 -33.89 10.64 33.22
C PHE A 2 -32.48 10.74 33.74
N SER A 3 -32.32 11.02 35.04
CA SER A 3 -31.03 10.95 35.72
C SER A 3 -30.96 9.68 36.56
N PHE A 4 -29.84 8.97 36.47
CA PHE A 4 -29.61 7.71 37.20
C PHE A 4 -28.13 7.50 37.49
N LEU A 5 -27.89 6.60 38.43
CA LEU A 5 -26.57 6.12 38.80
C LEU A 5 -26.28 4.81 38.05
N THR A 6 -25.15 4.76 37.38
CA THR A 6 -24.68 3.55 36.68
C THR A 6 -24.04 2.55 37.65
N GLY A 7 -23.74 1.35 37.17
CA GLY A 7 -23.10 0.30 37.97
C GLY A 7 -21.72 0.68 38.53
N GLU A 8 -21.07 1.70 37.97
CA GLU A 8 -19.78 2.23 38.43
C GLU A 8 -19.92 3.54 39.23
N TYR A 9 -21.09 3.78 39.82
CA TYR A 9 -21.36 4.98 40.63
C TYR A 9 -21.17 6.30 39.87
N SER A 10 -21.30 6.29 38.55
CA SER A 10 -21.28 7.50 37.72
C SER A 10 -22.69 7.97 37.45
N PHE A 11 -22.92 9.28 37.57
CA PHE A 11 -24.19 9.91 37.20
C PHE A 11 -24.28 10.06 35.69
N ALA A 12 -25.47 9.85 35.14
CA ALA A 12 -25.74 10.06 33.73
C ALA A 12 -27.16 10.59 33.52
N ASP A 13 -27.27 11.58 32.66
CA ASP A 13 -28.52 12.16 32.19
C ASP A 13 -28.82 11.60 30.80
N LEU A 14 -30.01 11.00 30.66
CA LEU A 14 -30.49 10.39 29.43
C LEU A 14 -31.73 11.08 28.90
N ASN A 15 -31.68 11.34 27.60
CA ASN A 15 -32.82 11.65 26.78
C ASN A 15 -33.06 10.52 25.79
N LEU A 16 -34.20 9.85 25.95
CA LEU A 16 -34.64 8.75 25.09
C LEU A 16 -35.85 9.20 24.26
N GLN A 17 -35.88 8.83 22.99
CA GLN A 17 -37.00 9.06 22.09
C GLN A 17 -37.59 7.71 21.68
N ILE A 18 -38.91 7.56 21.87
CA ILE A 18 -39.63 6.33 21.58
C ILE A 18 -40.66 6.64 20.49
N HIS A 19 -40.55 5.93 19.38
CA HIS A 19 -41.54 5.94 18.32
C HIS A 19 -42.39 4.68 18.42
N TYR A 20 -43.69 4.88 18.55
CA TYR A 20 -44.65 3.79 18.64
C TYR A 20 -45.83 4.03 17.71
N LYS A 21 -46.51 2.95 17.33
CA LYS A 21 -47.77 2.98 16.59
C LYS A 21 -48.85 2.23 17.36
N VAL A 22 -50.09 2.70 17.28
CA VAL A 22 -51.22 2.02 17.91
C VAL A 22 -51.64 0.85 17.01
N LYS A 23 -51.44 -0.38 17.50
CA LYS A 23 -51.83 -1.61 16.80
C LYS A 23 -53.30 -1.96 17.04
N CYS A 24 -53.79 -1.73 18.26
CA CYS A 24 -55.18 -1.99 18.62
C CYS A 24 -55.77 -0.79 19.38
N VAL A 25 -56.63 -0.03 18.68
CA VAL A 25 -57.25 1.19 19.22
C VAL A 25 -58.13 0.89 20.43
N TYR A 26 -58.85 -0.23 20.43
CA TYR A 26 -59.70 -0.64 21.55
C TYR A 26 -58.86 -0.86 22.82
N ALA A 27 -57.79 -1.64 22.72
CA ALA A 27 -56.89 -1.90 23.84
C ALA A 27 -56.23 -0.61 24.36
N TYR A 28 -55.80 0.27 23.45
CA TYR A 28 -55.17 1.54 23.80
C TYR A 28 -56.11 2.49 24.57
N LEU A 29 -57.39 2.56 24.19
CA LEU A 29 -58.36 3.48 24.81
C LEU A 29 -59.00 2.93 26.10
N TYR A 30 -59.20 1.62 26.19
CA TYR A 30 -60.00 1.02 27.28
C TYR A 30 -59.17 0.29 28.33
N ASN A 31 -57.99 -0.26 27.99
CA ASN A 31 -57.21 -1.03 28.96
C ASN A 31 -56.37 -0.13 29.88
N CYS A 32 -56.07 1.10 29.48
CA CYS A 32 -55.30 2.03 30.29
C CYS A 32 -55.82 3.46 30.16
N GLN A 33 -55.99 4.16 31.28
CA GLN A 33 -56.44 5.55 31.31
C GLN A 33 -55.38 6.52 30.76
N ALA A 34 -54.09 6.18 30.87
CA ALA A 34 -52.97 7.01 30.42
C ALA A 34 -51.82 6.14 29.89
N PRO A 35 -51.97 5.55 28.68
CA PRO A 35 -51.00 4.60 28.13
C PRO A 35 -49.61 5.21 27.95
N GLU A 36 -49.51 6.48 27.55
CA GLU A 36 -48.22 7.19 27.40
C GLU A 36 -47.46 7.30 28.73
N ARG A 37 -48.16 7.64 29.82
CA ARG A 37 -47.56 7.76 31.14
C ARG A 37 -47.07 6.40 31.65
N LEU A 38 -47.86 5.35 31.42
CA LEU A 38 -47.48 4.00 31.80
C LEU A 38 -46.27 3.51 30.99
N LEU A 39 -46.25 3.77 29.68
CA LEU A 39 -45.11 3.47 28.81
C LEU A 39 -43.84 4.19 29.27
N GLY A 40 -43.95 5.46 29.66
CA GLY A 40 -42.85 6.22 30.25
C GLY A 40 -42.31 5.62 31.55
N ASN A 41 -43.20 5.19 32.44
CA ASN A 41 -42.82 4.54 33.71
C ASN A 41 -42.13 3.18 33.49
N ILE A 42 -42.65 2.38 32.55
CA ILE A 42 -42.05 1.10 32.16
C ILE A 42 -40.65 1.32 31.58
N THR A 43 -40.54 2.28 30.67
CA THR A 43 -39.25 2.67 30.06
C THR A 43 -38.25 3.04 31.15
N TYR A 44 -38.65 3.91 32.10
CA TYR A 44 -37.79 4.33 33.20
C TYR A 44 -37.27 3.14 34.00
N ARG A 45 -38.13 2.18 34.31
CA ARG A 45 -37.77 0.95 35.05
C ARG A 45 -36.76 0.10 34.28
N ILE A 46 -36.98 -0.10 32.97
CA ILE A 46 -36.10 -0.90 32.10
C ILE A 46 -34.73 -0.23 31.97
N VAL A 47 -34.71 1.06 31.62
CA VAL A 47 -33.47 1.83 31.45
C VAL A 47 -32.67 1.84 32.75
N ARG A 48 -33.32 2.10 33.89
CA ARG A 48 -32.66 2.07 35.21
C ARG A 48 -32.05 0.71 35.51
N ALA A 49 -32.75 -0.40 35.24
CA ALA A 49 -32.22 -1.74 35.50
C ALA A 49 -31.01 -2.08 34.62
N ILE A 50 -31.04 -1.68 33.34
CA ILE A 50 -29.92 -1.90 32.42
C ILE A 50 -28.71 -1.05 32.83
N MET A 51 -28.92 0.24 33.08
CA MET A 51 -27.84 1.16 33.42
C MET A 51 -27.22 0.89 34.79
N GLY A 52 -28.01 0.43 35.76
CA GLY A 52 -27.50 0.07 37.09
C GLY A 52 -26.56 -1.14 37.11
N THR A 53 -26.46 -1.90 36.01
CA THR A 53 -25.56 -3.06 35.91
C THR A 53 -24.41 -2.85 34.93
N ARG A 54 -24.39 -1.73 34.20
CA ARG A 54 -23.43 -1.44 33.13
C ARG A 54 -22.55 -0.25 33.46
N ARG A 55 -21.40 -0.22 32.78
CA ARG A 55 -20.47 0.91 32.76
C ARG A 55 -20.99 1.99 31.81
N LEU A 56 -20.84 3.26 32.18
CA LEU A 56 -21.34 4.39 31.39
C LEU A 56 -20.65 4.51 30.01
N PHE A 57 -19.33 4.34 29.98
CA PHE A 57 -18.54 4.60 28.78
C PHE A 57 -18.85 3.64 27.60
N PRO A 58 -18.87 2.30 27.78
CA PRO A 58 -19.27 1.39 26.69
C PRO A 58 -20.70 1.63 26.20
N SER A 59 -21.63 2.05 27.08
CA SER A 59 -23.01 2.37 26.68
C SER A 59 -23.15 3.67 25.87
N LEU A 60 -22.14 4.55 25.92
CA LEU A 60 -22.10 5.80 25.16
C LEU A 60 -21.58 5.62 23.73
N THR A 61 -20.65 4.68 23.53
CA THR A 61 -19.89 4.55 22.28
C THR A 61 -20.21 3.27 21.51
N VAL A 62 -19.86 2.10 22.04
CA VAL A 62 -19.88 0.83 21.28
C VAL A 62 -21.20 0.08 21.41
N ASP A 63 -21.81 0.08 22.61
CA ASP A 63 -22.98 -0.74 22.90
C ASP A 63 -24.31 -0.02 22.59
N ARG A 64 -24.28 1.19 22.02
CA ARG A 64 -25.48 2.03 21.86
C ARG A 64 -26.60 1.33 21.09
N ASP A 65 -26.31 0.86 19.88
CA ASP A 65 -27.29 0.21 19.00
C ASP A 65 -27.85 -1.07 19.63
N ILE A 66 -26.97 -1.88 20.23
CA ILE A 66 -27.34 -3.12 20.93
C ILE A 66 -28.27 -2.82 22.11
N LEU A 67 -28.03 -1.71 22.80
CA LEU A 67 -28.79 -1.30 23.97
C LEU A 67 -30.14 -0.71 23.57
N GLU A 68 -30.21 0.06 22.48
CA GLU A 68 -31.45 0.54 21.88
C GLU A 68 -32.38 -0.61 21.45
N GLU A 69 -31.83 -1.61 20.75
CA GLU A 69 -32.56 -2.81 20.34
C GLU A 69 -33.07 -3.60 21.55
N LYS A 70 -32.20 -3.82 22.55
CA LYS A 70 -32.59 -4.51 23.78
C LYS A 70 -33.68 -3.79 24.57
N ILE A 71 -33.62 -2.45 24.66
CA ILE A 71 -34.68 -1.67 25.31
C ILE A 71 -35.98 -1.80 24.53
N LYS A 72 -35.93 -1.71 23.20
CA LYS A 72 -37.11 -1.87 22.35
C LYS A 72 -37.79 -3.22 22.59
N ASP A 73 -37.04 -4.31 22.62
CA ASP A 73 -37.59 -5.66 22.82
C ASP A 73 -38.24 -5.81 24.20
N LEU A 74 -37.58 -5.34 25.26
CA LEU A 74 -38.11 -5.37 26.61
C LEU A 74 -39.34 -4.46 26.77
N LEU A 75 -39.33 -3.30 26.13
CA LEU A 75 -40.43 -2.35 26.16
C LEU A 75 -41.65 -2.91 25.42
N GLN A 76 -41.45 -3.58 24.28
CA GLN A 76 -42.51 -4.26 23.54
C GLN A 76 -43.12 -5.39 24.39
N ALA A 77 -42.29 -6.25 24.97
CA ALA A 77 -42.75 -7.34 25.83
C ALA A 77 -43.61 -6.84 27.00
N GLU A 78 -43.19 -5.75 27.64
CA GLU A 78 -43.94 -5.20 28.77
C GLU A 78 -45.20 -4.43 28.35
N ALA A 79 -45.19 -3.78 27.18
CA ALA A 79 -46.38 -3.17 26.60
C ALA A 79 -47.45 -4.23 26.25
N ASP A 80 -47.02 -5.40 25.77
CA ASP A 80 -47.90 -6.55 25.50
C ASP A 80 -48.42 -7.19 26.80
N ASN A 81 -47.57 -7.33 27.82
CA ASN A 81 -47.98 -7.82 29.16
C ASN A 81 -49.09 -6.96 29.78
N HIS A 82 -49.00 -5.64 29.62
CA HIS A 82 -50.05 -4.71 30.07
C HIS A 82 -51.19 -4.53 29.07
N SER A 83 -51.16 -5.26 27.94
CA SER A 83 -52.18 -5.21 26.89
C SER A 83 -52.47 -3.77 26.41
N LEU A 84 -51.43 -2.95 26.24
CA LEU A 84 -51.58 -1.55 25.86
C LEU A 84 -52.02 -1.36 24.39
N GLY A 85 -51.91 -2.39 23.56
CA GLY A 85 -52.25 -2.31 22.14
C GLY A 85 -51.29 -1.44 21.32
N ILE A 86 -50.07 -1.26 21.81
CA ILE A 86 -49.02 -0.43 21.21
C ILE A 86 -47.94 -1.34 20.60
N GLU A 87 -47.42 -0.95 19.43
CA GLU A 87 -46.24 -1.56 18.82
C GLU A 87 -45.11 -0.53 18.79
N VAL A 88 -44.00 -0.84 19.45
CA VAL A 88 -42.79 -0.02 19.52
C VAL A 88 -42.01 -0.19 18.22
N VAL A 89 -41.85 0.89 17.47
CA VAL A 89 -41.17 0.89 16.17
C VAL A 89 -39.67 1.06 16.38
N THR A 90 -39.29 2.10 17.13
CA THR A 90 -37.89 2.47 17.36
C THR A 90 -37.74 3.09 18.74
N VAL A 91 -36.65 2.76 19.40
CA VAL A 91 -36.16 3.43 20.60
C VAL A 91 -34.78 3.98 20.24
N ALA A 92 -34.55 5.27 20.45
CA ALA A 92 -33.27 5.90 20.18
C ALA A 92 -32.84 6.77 21.35
N PHE A 93 -31.55 6.73 21.70
CA PHE A 93 -30.97 7.76 22.55
C PHE A 93 -30.87 9.05 21.74
N ARG A 94 -31.36 10.15 22.29
CA ARG A 94 -31.15 11.49 21.73
C ARG A 94 -29.84 12.05 22.26
N ASP A 95 -29.75 12.16 23.59
CA ASP A 95 -28.58 12.65 24.29
C ASP A 95 -28.30 11.75 25.51
N MET A 96 -27.03 11.46 25.77
CA MET A 96 -26.56 10.80 26.97
C MET A 96 -25.29 11.53 27.40
N HIS A 97 -25.32 12.20 28.54
CA HIS A 97 -24.14 12.90 29.04
C HIS A 97 -24.02 12.76 30.57
N PRO A 98 -22.79 12.79 31.11
CA PRO A 98 -22.58 13.03 32.53
C PRO A 98 -23.16 14.41 32.93
N PRO A 99 -23.51 14.65 34.21
CA PRO A 99 -23.90 15.97 34.67
C PRO A 99 -22.84 17.03 34.33
N THR A 100 -23.27 18.27 34.10
CA THR A 100 -22.40 19.38 33.67
C THR A 100 -21.22 19.63 34.62
N ASP A 101 -21.38 19.35 35.90
CA ASP A 101 -20.35 19.60 36.92
C ASP A 101 -19.14 18.64 36.80
N VAL A 102 -19.33 17.47 36.19
CA VAL A 102 -18.29 16.43 36.04
C VAL A 102 -17.91 16.16 34.59
N ALA A 103 -18.63 16.74 33.63
CA ALA A 103 -18.40 16.52 32.19
C ALA A 103 -16.93 16.75 31.76
N PRO A 104 -16.21 17.82 32.19
CA PRO A 104 -14.82 18.04 31.77
C PRO A 104 -13.88 16.90 32.21
N ALA A 105 -14.04 16.39 33.43
CA ALA A 105 -13.22 15.30 33.93
C ALA A 105 -13.51 13.96 33.22
N PHE A 106 -14.75 13.76 32.74
CA PHE A 106 -15.09 12.62 31.91
C PHE A 106 -14.49 12.74 30.51
N GLU A 107 -14.56 13.92 29.88
CA GLU A 107 -13.94 14.19 28.57
C GLU A 107 -12.43 13.90 28.60
N ASP A 108 -11.74 14.30 29.67
CA ASP A 108 -10.31 13.98 29.86
C ASP A 108 -10.05 12.47 29.90
N VAL A 109 -10.90 11.69 30.59
CA VAL A 109 -10.77 10.23 30.66
C VAL A 109 -11.05 9.58 29.31
N VAL A 110 -12.05 10.08 28.57
CA VAL A 110 -12.35 9.61 27.21
C VAL A 110 -11.16 9.86 26.29
N SER A 111 -10.66 11.10 26.26
CA SER A 111 -9.50 11.48 25.45
C SER A 111 -8.28 10.62 25.79
N ALA A 112 -7.99 10.42 27.08
CA ALA A 112 -6.87 9.59 27.51
C ALA A 112 -7.02 8.12 27.08
N HIS A 113 -8.24 7.60 27.04
CA HIS A 113 -8.50 6.24 26.56
C HIS A 113 -8.35 6.12 25.05
N GLU A 114 -8.84 7.11 24.30
CA GLU A 114 -8.65 7.18 22.84
C GLU A 114 -7.16 7.31 22.47
N ASP A 115 -6.42 8.14 23.19
CA ASP A 115 -4.96 8.26 23.03
C ASP A 115 -4.26 6.93 23.32
N TYR A 116 -4.65 6.25 24.41
CA TYR A 116 -4.10 4.93 24.77
C TYR A 116 -4.31 3.88 23.66
N GLU A 117 -5.54 3.78 23.14
CA GLU A 117 -5.86 2.88 22.03
C GLU A 117 -5.07 3.25 20.76
N THR A 118 -4.94 4.55 20.47
CA THR A 118 -4.15 5.06 19.36
C THR A 118 -2.68 4.63 19.49
N TYR A 119 -2.07 4.82 20.67
CA TYR A 119 -0.69 4.39 20.92
C TYR A 119 -0.50 2.88 20.77
N ILE A 120 -1.46 2.07 21.22
CA ILE A 120 -1.41 0.61 21.00
C ILE A 120 -1.44 0.29 19.50
N ASN A 121 -2.36 0.91 18.76
CA ASN A 121 -2.52 0.66 17.34
C ASN A 121 -1.27 1.10 16.55
N GLU A 122 -0.68 2.23 16.88
CA GLU A 122 0.59 2.69 16.30
C GLU A 122 1.73 1.73 16.61
N ALA A 123 1.87 1.28 17.87
CA ALA A 123 2.90 0.33 18.27
C ALA A 123 2.74 -1.02 17.56
N GLN A 124 1.51 -1.50 17.40
CA GLN A 124 1.20 -2.70 16.63
C GLN A 124 1.52 -2.51 15.15
N GLY A 125 1.16 -1.37 14.57
CA GLY A 125 1.51 -0.99 13.19
C GLY A 125 3.01 -0.98 12.96
N TYR A 126 3.77 -0.35 13.85
CA TYR A 126 5.23 -0.29 13.81
C TYR A 126 5.85 -1.71 13.88
N ARG A 127 5.38 -2.55 14.81
CA ARG A 127 5.83 -3.95 14.91
C ARG A 127 5.52 -4.73 13.62
N ASN A 128 4.33 -4.54 13.07
CA ASN A 128 3.88 -5.21 11.85
C ASN A 128 4.60 -4.68 10.60
N GLN A 129 5.21 -3.51 10.65
CA GLN A 129 5.98 -2.93 9.54
C GLN A 129 7.45 -3.39 9.54
N ILE A 130 8.12 -3.39 10.69
CA ILE A 130 9.56 -3.68 10.76
C ILE A 130 9.89 -5.10 10.29
N LEU A 131 9.14 -6.10 10.75
CA LEU A 131 9.50 -7.50 10.48
C LEU A 131 9.38 -7.85 8.98
N PRO A 132 8.29 -7.49 8.27
CA PRO A 132 8.23 -7.67 6.82
C PRO A 132 9.27 -6.84 6.06
N MET A 133 9.54 -5.61 6.49
CA MET A 133 10.52 -4.76 5.83
C MET A 133 11.94 -5.34 5.93
N ALA A 134 12.34 -5.80 7.11
CA ALA A 134 13.62 -6.46 7.33
C ALA A 134 13.74 -7.78 6.53
N ARG A 135 12.66 -8.56 6.44
CA ARG A 135 12.61 -9.77 5.60
C ARG A 135 12.72 -9.46 4.11
N GLY A 136 11.99 -8.45 3.65
CA GLY A 136 12.02 -8.00 2.25
C GLY A 136 13.42 -7.51 1.86
N GLU A 137 14.07 -6.75 2.74
CA GLU A 137 15.43 -6.28 2.52
C GLU A 137 16.46 -7.42 2.48
N ALA A 138 16.35 -8.39 3.41
CA ALA A 138 17.21 -9.57 3.40
C ALA A 138 17.05 -10.39 2.11
N GLU A 139 15.82 -10.56 1.62
CA GLU A 139 15.54 -11.28 0.38
C GLU A 139 16.03 -10.50 -0.84
N ARG A 140 15.84 -9.17 -0.86
CA ARG A 140 16.38 -8.28 -1.91
C ARG A 140 17.88 -8.45 -2.06
N VAL A 141 18.63 -8.41 -0.96
CA VAL A 141 20.10 -8.57 -0.97
C VAL A 141 20.53 -9.94 -1.48
N LYS A 142 19.81 -11.00 -1.11
CA LYS A 142 20.07 -12.36 -1.64
C LYS A 142 19.81 -12.46 -3.13
N GLU A 143 18.70 -11.90 -3.60
CA GLU A 143 18.31 -11.95 -5.00
C GLU A 143 19.30 -11.13 -5.85
N GLU A 144 19.69 -9.94 -5.39
CA GLU A 144 20.72 -9.13 -6.04
C GLU A 144 22.07 -9.85 -6.15
N SER A 145 22.49 -10.51 -5.08
CA SER A 145 23.72 -11.31 -5.06
C SER A 145 23.64 -12.49 -6.04
N SER A 146 22.49 -13.17 -6.08
CA SER A 146 22.25 -14.30 -6.99
C SER A 146 22.20 -13.85 -8.45
N ALA A 147 21.53 -12.74 -8.73
CA ALA A 147 21.47 -12.11 -10.04
C ALA A 147 22.87 -11.68 -10.51
N TYR A 148 23.66 -11.04 -9.65
CA TYR A 148 25.04 -10.65 -9.97
C TYR A 148 25.92 -11.87 -10.29
N ARG A 149 25.85 -12.92 -9.47
CA ARG A 149 26.60 -14.16 -9.69
C ARG A 149 26.21 -14.81 -11.02
N ASN A 150 24.91 -14.90 -11.30
CA ASN A 150 24.41 -15.48 -12.54
C ASN A 150 24.82 -14.64 -13.75
N LYS A 151 24.73 -13.32 -13.67
CA LYS A 151 25.20 -12.40 -14.70
C LYS A 151 26.69 -12.62 -14.99
N LYS A 152 27.53 -12.67 -13.96
CA LYS A 152 28.97 -12.92 -14.10
C LYS A 152 29.26 -14.28 -14.75
N LEU A 153 28.55 -15.33 -14.33
CA LEU A 153 28.70 -16.66 -14.91
C LEU A 153 28.30 -16.70 -16.39
N VAL A 154 27.19 -16.06 -16.75
CA VAL A 154 26.71 -15.97 -18.14
C VAL A 154 27.67 -15.16 -18.99
N GLU A 155 28.15 -14.01 -18.51
CA GLU A 155 29.18 -13.20 -19.18
C GLU A 155 30.44 -14.02 -19.46
N SER A 156 31.02 -14.65 -18.42
CA SER A 156 32.24 -15.45 -18.56
C SER A 156 32.07 -16.65 -19.49
N ASN A 157 30.92 -17.34 -19.44
CA ASN A 157 30.63 -18.44 -20.38
C ASN A 157 30.43 -17.94 -21.82
N GLY A 158 29.80 -16.77 -21.99
CA GLY A 158 29.65 -16.11 -23.29
C GLY A 158 31.01 -15.75 -23.90
N GLU A 159 31.89 -15.14 -23.11
CA GLU A 159 33.26 -14.80 -23.51
C GLU A 159 34.09 -16.05 -23.84
N ALA A 160 34.05 -17.08 -22.98
CA ALA A 160 34.75 -18.33 -23.22
C ALA A 160 34.28 -19.02 -24.52
N ASN A 161 32.96 -19.04 -24.76
CA ASN A 161 32.40 -19.56 -26.00
C ASN A 161 32.81 -18.72 -27.21
N ARG A 162 32.79 -17.38 -27.11
CA ARG A 162 33.26 -16.48 -28.16
C ARG A 162 34.72 -16.77 -28.52
N PHE A 163 35.58 -16.91 -27.51
CA PHE A 163 36.99 -17.25 -27.68
C PHE A 163 37.18 -18.62 -28.34
N ARG A 164 36.45 -19.66 -27.90
CA ARG A 164 36.52 -21.00 -28.52
C ARG A 164 36.08 -20.99 -29.98
N LEU A 165 35.05 -20.21 -30.33
CA LEU A 165 34.62 -20.05 -31.72
C LEU A 165 35.69 -19.33 -32.55
N GLN A 166 36.29 -18.27 -32.02
CA GLN A 166 37.37 -17.53 -32.69
C GLN A 166 38.61 -18.39 -32.90
N LEU A 167 39.03 -19.15 -31.88
CA LEU A 167 40.15 -20.09 -31.95
C LEU A 167 39.94 -21.12 -33.06
N ARG A 168 38.73 -21.69 -33.16
CA ARG A 168 38.38 -22.66 -34.21
C ARG A 168 38.49 -22.07 -35.61
N GLN A 169 38.14 -20.80 -35.81
CA GLN A 169 38.29 -20.13 -37.11
C GLN A 169 39.76 -19.81 -37.40
N TYR A 170 40.50 -19.37 -36.39
CA TYR A 170 41.94 -19.11 -36.49
C TYR A 170 42.71 -20.37 -36.89
N GLU A 171 42.40 -21.53 -36.31
CA GLU A 171 43.02 -22.81 -36.67
C GLU A 171 42.77 -23.21 -38.12
N LYS A 172 41.59 -22.87 -38.68
CA LYS A 172 41.25 -23.15 -40.08
C LYS A 172 41.95 -22.21 -41.07
N ALA A 173 42.06 -20.92 -40.75
CA ALA A 173 42.60 -19.90 -41.64
C ALA A 173 43.38 -18.83 -40.87
N LYS A 174 44.64 -19.12 -40.54
CA LYS A 174 45.48 -18.28 -39.65
C LYS A 174 45.74 -16.87 -40.18
N GLU A 175 46.25 -16.73 -41.41
CA GLU A 175 46.63 -15.43 -41.96
C GLU A 175 45.42 -14.51 -42.15
N ILE A 176 44.32 -15.02 -42.73
CA ILE A 176 43.09 -14.24 -42.97
C ILE A 176 42.47 -13.77 -41.64
N THR A 177 42.46 -14.63 -40.61
CA THR A 177 41.89 -14.29 -39.31
C THR A 177 42.71 -13.23 -38.57
N LYS A 178 44.04 -13.26 -38.65
CA LYS A 178 44.90 -12.21 -38.06
C LYS A 178 44.68 -10.86 -38.71
N THR A 179 44.68 -10.82 -40.04
CA THR A 179 44.48 -9.57 -40.79
C THR A 179 43.10 -8.98 -40.52
N ARG A 180 42.05 -9.83 -40.47
CA ARG A 180 40.71 -9.38 -40.09
C ARG A 180 40.68 -8.79 -38.68
N LEU A 181 41.21 -9.51 -37.69
CA LEU A 181 41.20 -9.05 -36.29
C LEU A 181 41.96 -7.73 -36.14
N TYR A 182 43.10 -7.59 -36.83
CA TYR A 182 43.88 -6.35 -36.85
C TYR A 182 43.06 -5.18 -37.40
N LEU A 183 42.38 -5.37 -38.54
CA LEU A 183 41.53 -4.34 -39.14
C LEU A 183 40.33 -4.00 -38.25
N GLU A 184 39.64 -4.99 -37.66
CA GLU A 184 38.53 -4.77 -36.72
C GLU A 184 39.00 -3.98 -35.47
N THR A 185 40.15 -4.33 -34.88
CA THR A 185 40.69 -3.59 -33.71
C THR A 185 41.07 -2.15 -34.05
N LEU A 186 41.59 -1.91 -35.25
CA LEU A 186 41.91 -0.55 -35.72
C LEU A 186 40.65 0.24 -36.09
N GLU A 187 39.59 -0.43 -36.53
CA GLU A 187 38.28 0.17 -36.74
C GLU A 187 37.75 0.72 -35.43
N GLU A 188 37.73 -0.11 -34.39
CA GLU A 188 37.20 0.19 -33.06
C GLU A 188 38.04 1.21 -32.28
N ALA A 189 39.38 1.16 -32.39
CA ALA A 189 40.28 2.05 -31.67
C ALA A 189 40.39 3.47 -32.27
N LEU A 190 40.06 3.65 -33.55
CA LEU A 190 40.23 4.91 -34.27
C LEU A 190 38.96 5.35 -35.01
N PRO A 191 37.78 5.44 -34.38
CA PRO A 191 36.50 5.63 -35.08
C PRO A 191 36.41 6.95 -35.87
N GLU A 192 37.16 7.98 -35.48
CA GLU A 192 37.14 9.32 -36.09
C GLU A 192 38.14 9.51 -37.24
N VAL A 193 38.96 8.50 -37.55
CA VAL A 193 40.00 8.60 -38.60
C VAL A 193 39.51 7.95 -39.90
N ASN A 194 39.56 8.69 -41.00
CA ASN A 194 39.30 8.17 -42.34
C ASN A 194 40.41 7.19 -42.75
N LYS A 195 40.07 5.91 -42.91
CA LYS A 195 41.00 4.82 -43.24
C LYS A 195 40.75 4.34 -44.65
N PHE A 196 41.82 4.15 -45.44
CA PHE A 196 41.74 3.57 -46.76
C PHE A 196 42.51 2.25 -46.81
N ILE A 197 41.88 1.22 -47.38
CA ILE A 197 42.48 -0.10 -47.60
C ILE A 197 42.86 -0.20 -49.08
N VAL A 198 44.15 -0.28 -49.38
CA VAL A 198 44.64 -0.44 -50.75
C VAL A 198 44.77 -1.95 -51.06
N ALA A 199 44.17 -2.38 -52.18
CA ALA A 199 44.17 -3.78 -52.57
C ALA A 199 45.58 -4.27 -52.94
N LEU A 200 45.88 -5.50 -52.56
CA LEU A 200 47.16 -6.18 -52.70
C LEU A 200 47.73 -6.12 -54.13
N ARG A 201 48.97 -5.63 -54.27
CA ARG A 201 49.72 -5.74 -55.51
C ARG A 201 50.29 -7.16 -55.62
N LYS A 202 50.42 -7.67 -56.85
CA LYS A 202 50.80 -9.07 -57.13
C LYS A 202 52.18 -9.38 -56.53
N GLY A 203 52.21 -10.08 -55.37
CA GLY A 203 53.42 -10.44 -54.63
C GLY A 203 53.40 -10.10 -53.14
N GLU A 204 52.41 -9.33 -52.65
CA GLU A 204 52.28 -8.96 -51.24
C GLU A 204 51.26 -9.84 -50.50
N GLU A 205 51.54 -10.14 -49.23
CA GLU A 205 50.69 -11.01 -48.40
C GLU A 205 49.74 -10.22 -47.48
N ARG A 206 49.90 -8.89 -47.36
CA ARG A 206 49.09 -8.03 -46.47
C ARG A 206 48.66 -6.72 -47.13
N PRO A 207 47.39 -6.30 -47.01
CA PRO A 207 46.93 -5.02 -47.54
C PRO A 207 47.61 -3.86 -46.81
N GLU A 208 48.00 -2.81 -47.54
CA GLU A 208 48.54 -1.58 -46.94
C GLU A 208 47.41 -0.72 -46.37
N LEU A 209 47.61 -0.23 -45.14
CA LEU A 209 46.69 0.65 -44.44
C LEU A 209 47.27 2.07 -44.41
N TRP A 210 46.54 3.03 -44.98
CA TRP A 210 46.94 4.42 -45.06
C TRP A 210 46.00 5.29 -44.21
N PHE A 211 46.58 6.17 -43.39
CA PHE A 211 45.88 7.19 -42.60
C PHE A 211 46.07 8.55 -43.26
N TYR A 212 45.03 9.40 -43.28
CA TYR A 212 45.08 10.71 -43.91
C TYR A 212 44.48 11.79 -42.99
N GLU A 213 45.18 12.89 -42.79
CA GLU A 213 44.67 14.10 -42.13
C GLU A 213 44.16 15.08 -43.20
N GLY A 214 42.86 15.01 -43.53
CA GLY A 214 42.20 15.94 -44.45
C GLY A 214 40.90 15.42 -45.08
N ASP A 215 40.05 16.35 -45.54
CA ASP A 215 38.68 16.10 -46.04
C ASP A 215 38.59 15.49 -47.46
N SER A 216 39.70 15.22 -48.14
CA SER A 216 39.70 14.74 -49.53
C SER A 216 40.68 13.59 -49.77
N MET A 217 40.22 12.60 -50.54
CA MET A 217 40.96 11.40 -50.90
C MET A 217 42.26 11.76 -51.65
N PRO A 218 43.45 11.27 -51.22
CA PRO A 218 44.65 11.45 -52.01
C PRO A 218 44.50 10.68 -53.34
N LEU A 219 44.72 11.37 -54.46
CA LEU A 219 44.74 10.75 -55.79
C LEU A 219 45.90 9.74 -55.86
N PHE A 220 45.59 8.45 -55.78
CA PHE A 220 46.55 7.38 -56.03
C PHE A 220 46.83 7.30 -57.53
N ILE A 221 47.82 8.05 -58.00
CA ILE A 221 48.34 7.91 -59.37
C ILE A 221 49.30 6.72 -59.37
N GLU A 222 48.93 5.64 -60.08
CA GLU A 222 49.90 4.62 -60.47
C GLU A 222 51.05 5.30 -61.23
N LYS A 223 52.23 5.39 -60.60
CA LYS A 223 53.46 5.85 -61.27
C LYS A 223 53.91 4.81 -62.29
N GLY A 224 53.31 4.84 -63.46
CA GLY A 224 53.99 4.56 -64.71
C GLY A 224 54.52 5.88 -65.28
N GLY A 225 55.82 6.15 -65.10
CA GLY A 225 56.54 7.14 -65.91
C GLY A 225 56.50 8.61 -65.45
N GLU A 226 57.68 9.08 -65.02
CA GLU A 226 58.22 10.44 -65.21
C GLU A 226 57.73 11.66 -64.40
N LYS A 227 58.63 12.66 -64.45
CA LYS A 227 58.97 13.71 -63.48
C LYS A 227 58.04 14.94 -63.49
N THR A 228 58.34 15.82 -62.51
CA THR A 228 57.98 17.26 -62.37
C THR A 228 56.56 17.49 -61.82
N GLY A 229 56.26 18.36 -60.86
CA GLY A 229 56.94 19.47 -60.22
C GLY A 229 55.85 20.54 -60.01
N GLY A 230 55.61 20.98 -58.77
CA GLY A 230 54.73 22.14 -58.52
C GLY A 230 53.76 21.96 -57.35
N ARG A 231 53.98 22.74 -56.30
CA ARG A 231 53.02 23.05 -55.23
C ARG A 231 51.75 23.66 -55.83
N LYS A 232 50.60 23.21 -55.36
CA LYS A 232 49.56 24.05 -54.75
C LYS A 232 48.69 23.18 -53.86
#